data_AF-A0AAP5Q586-F1
#
_entry.id   AF-A0AAP5Q586-F1
#
_cell.length_a   1.000
_cell.length_b   1.000
_cell.length_c   1.000
_cell.angle_alpha   90.00
_cell.angle_beta   90.00
_cell.angle_gamma   90.00
#
_symmetry.space_group_name_H-M   'P 1'
#
loop_
_entity.id
_entity.type
_entity.pdbx_description
1 polymer ?
#
loop_
_entity_poly.entity_id
_entity_poly.type
_entity_poly.pdbx_seq_one_letter_code
_entity_poly.pdbx_strand_id
1 'polypeptide(L)'
;MKVLFVLIAFALSSNVFAECVTNARGVTECNNGRAAGGYNPNTGNAWKAQKNQNGVTTTTTSKGGEARTKNGKGVYKSPSGQTCYRTANGHGCN
;
A
#
# COMPACT_ATOMS: atom_id res chain seq x y z
N MET A 1 -4.60 44.42 -0.48
CA MET A 1 -5.10 43.20 0.18
C MET A 1 -5.34 42.03 -0.77
N LYS A 2 -5.79 42.23 -2.02
CA LYS A 2 -6.03 41.14 -3.00
C LYS A 2 -4.78 40.35 -3.39
N VAL A 3 -3.63 41.02 -3.51
CA VAL A 3 -2.35 40.39 -3.89
C VAL A 3 -1.83 39.42 -2.82
N LEU A 4 -2.14 39.68 -1.54
CA LEU A 4 -1.71 38.84 -0.42
C LEU A 4 -2.38 37.45 -0.46
N PHE A 5 -3.66 37.40 -0.84
CA PHE A 5 -4.41 36.15 -0.96
C PHE A 5 -3.92 35.27 -2.13
N VAL A 6 -3.46 35.89 -3.23
CA VAL A 6 -2.93 35.17 -4.40
C VAL A 6 -1.58 34.53 -4.09
N LEU A 7 -0.73 35.21 -3.32
CA LEU A 7 0.58 34.70 -2.89
C LEU A 7 0.46 33.51 -1.91
N ILE A 8 -0.52 33.55 -1.00
CA ILE A 8 -0.81 32.44 -0.07
C ILE A 8 -1.33 31.20 -0.83
N ALA A 9 -2.18 31.38 -1.84
CA ALA A 9 -2.69 30.28 -2.66
C ALA A 9 -1.59 29.58 -3.49
N PHE A 10 -0.57 30.33 -3.94
CA PHE A 10 0.58 29.78 -4.66
C PHE A 10 1.58 29.03 -3.76
N ALA A 11 1.66 29.38 -2.47
CA ALA A 11 2.53 28.69 -1.51
C ALA A 11 1.93 27.39 -0.96
N LEU A 12 0.60 27.23 -1.02
CA LEU A 12 -0.11 26.04 -0.53
C LEU A 12 -0.14 24.89 -1.55
N SER A 13 0.25 25.13 -2.80
CA SER A 13 0.23 24.13 -3.88
C SER A 13 1.49 23.25 -3.95
N SER A 14 2.51 23.50 -3.13
CA SER A 14 3.85 22.94 -3.36
C SER A 14 4.07 21.51 -2.86
N ASN A 15 3.16 20.89 -2.09
CA ASN A 15 3.50 19.66 -1.36
C ASN A 15 2.42 18.54 -1.45
N VAL A 16 1.94 18.24 -2.66
CA VAL A 16 1.18 16.99 -2.94
C VAL A 16 2.05 15.99 -3.71
N PHE A 17 3.37 16.04 -3.53
CA PHE A 17 4.21 14.94 -3.96
C PHE A 17 4.13 13.86 -2.89
N ALA A 18 3.61 12.70 -3.24
CA ALA A 18 3.74 11.52 -2.40
C ALA A 18 5.23 11.32 -2.11
N GLU A 19 5.66 11.55 -0.87
CA GLU A 19 7.03 11.28 -0.45
C GLU A 19 7.28 9.79 -0.64
N CYS A 20 8.06 9.46 -1.66
CA CYS A 20 8.42 8.10 -2.04
C CYS A 20 9.91 7.92 -1.82
N VAL A 21 10.29 6.90 -1.05
CA VAL A 21 11.69 6.55 -0.78
C VAL A 21 11.94 5.13 -1.24
N THR A 22 13.00 4.92 -2.02
CA THR A 22 13.44 3.59 -2.43
C THR A 22 14.55 3.12 -1.50
N ASN A 23 14.40 1.94 -0.90
CA ASN A 23 15.41 1.35 -0.03
C ASN A 23 16.44 0.52 -0.82
N ALA A 24 17.51 0.09 -0.15
CA ALA A 24 18.57 -0.74 -0.75
C ALA A 24 18.09 -2.11 -1.29
N ARG A 25 16.87 -2.55 -0.94
CA ARG A 25 16.24 -3.77 -1.47
C ARG A 25 15.43 -3.52 -2.75
N GLY A 26 15.44 -2.29 -3.28
CA GLY A 26 14.67 -1.91 -4.47
C GLY A 26 13.17 -1.78 -4.21
N VAL A 27 12.77 -1.63 -2.95
CA VAL A 27 11.37 -1.37 -2.58
C VAL A 27 11.16 0.13 -2.48
N THR A 28 10.21 0.65 -3.24
CA THR A 28 9.76 2.04 -3.16
C THR A 28 8.58 2.11 -2.22
N GLU A 29 8.69 2.85 -1.12
CA GLU A 29 7.64 3.12 -0.16
C GLU A 29 7.17 4.57 -0.29
N CYS A 30 5.87 4.78 -0.44
CA CYS A 30 5.25 6.08 -0.64
C CYS A 30 4.19 6.36 0.45
N ASN A 31 3.91 7.64 0.67
CA ASN A 31 2.81 8.09 1.53
C ASN A 31 2.93 7.55 2.97
N ASN A 32 4.12 7.67 3.57
CA ASN A 32 4.39 7.20 4.93
C ASN A 32 4.04 5.71 5.14
N GLY A 33 4.47 4.86 4.20
CA GLY A 33 4.25 3.41 4.24
C GLY A 33 2.81 2.95 3.93
N ARG A 34 1.99 3.81 3.32
CA ARG A 34 0.64 3.45 2.83
C ARG A 34 0.66 2.76 1.47
N ALA A 35 1.65 3.08 0.64
CA ALA A 35 1.87 2.40 -0.63
C ALA A 35 3.31 1.91 -0.68
N ALA A 36 3.51 0.73 -1.25
CA ALA A 36 4.85 0.24 -1.55
C ALA A 36 4.84 -0.50 -2.88
N GLY A 37 5.99 -0.66 -3.50
CA GLY A 37 6.10 -1.45 -4.71
C GLY A 37 7.54 -1.79 -5.02
N GLY A 38 7.72 -2.70 -5.97
CA GLY A 38 9.03 -3.09 -6.42
C GLY A 38 8.96 -3.90 -7.70
N TYR A 39 10.11 -4.01 -8.35
CA TYR A 39 10.30 -4.82 -9.54
C TYR A 39 11.51 -5.72 -9.32
N ASN A 40 11.33 -7.02 -9.56
CA ASN A 40 12.42 -7.97 -9.53
C ASN A 40 12.91 -8.21 -10.97
N PRO A 41 14.08 -7.64 -11.36
CA PRO A 41 14.59 -7.75 -12.72
C PRO A 41 14.97 -9.19 -13.10
N ASN A 42 15.36 -10.03 -12.14
CA ASN A 42 15.75 -11.41 -12.40
C ASN A 42 14.55 -12.30 -12.78
N THR A 43 13.34 -11.94 -12.35
CA THR A 43 12.13 -12.76 -12.59
C THR A 43 11.08 -12.05 -13.44
N GLY A 44 11.32 -10.78 -13.79
CA GLY A 44 10.36 -9.90 -14.47
C GLY A 44 9.10 -9.60 -13.67
N ASN A 45 9.09 -9.88 -12.36
CA ASN A 45 7.90 -9.77 -11.53
C ASN A 45 7.82 -8.37 -10.88
N ALA A 46 6.75 -7.64 -11.16
CA ALA A 46 6.43 -6.41 -10.46
C ALA A 46 5.42 -6.69 -9.35
N TRP A 47 5.46 -5.92 -8.28
CA TRP A 47 4.43 -5.95 -7.26
C TRP A 47 4.16 -4.56 -6.73
N LYS A 48 2.92 -4.36 -6.25
CA LYS A 48 2.49 -3.17 -5.54
C LYS A 48 1.71 -3.59 -4.30
N ALA A 49 1.82 -2.83 -3.23
CA ALA A 49 1.10 -2.99 -2.00
C ALA A 49 0.40 -1.66 -1.65
N GLN A 50 -0.87 -1.74 -1.26
CA GLN A 50 -1.64 -0.58 -0.82
C GLN A 50 -2.36 -0.90 0.48
N LYS A 51 -2.16 -0.05 1.48
CA LYS A 51 -2.82 -0.14 2.78
C LYS A 51 -4.05 0.74 2.81
N ASN A 52 -5.20 0.16 3.12
CA ASN A 52 -6.44 0.91 3.29
C ASN A 52 -6.57 1.51 4.71
N GLN A 53 -7.61 2.30 4.92
CA GLN A 53 -7.91 2.95 6.20
C GLN A 53 -8.14 1.93 7.34
N ASN A 54 -8.59 0.71 7.01
CA ASN A 54 -8.83 -0.37 7.97
C ASN A 54 -7.56 -1.17 8.31
N GLY A 55 -6.40 -0.73 7.83
CA GLY A 55 -5.09 -1.36 8.05
C GLY A 55 -4.87 -2.65 7.25
N VAL A 56 -5.74 -2.97 6.28
CA VAL A 56 -5.54 -4.10 5.37
C VAL A 56 -4.61 -3.66 4.24
N THR A 57 -3.52 -4.38 4.07
CA THR A 57 -2.60 -4.22 2.94
C THR A 57 -2.96 -5.23 1.86
N THR A 58 -3.32 -4.74 0.68
CA THR A 58 -3.50 -5.55 -0.52
C THR A 58 -2.24 -5.48 -1.36
N THR A 59 -1.60 -6.62 -1.59
CA THR A 59 -0.46 -6.77 -2.49
C THR A 59 -0.92 -7.42 -3.78
N THR A 60 -0.60 -6.81 -4.91
CA THR A 60 -0.89 -7.33 -6.25
C THR A 60 0.43 -7.50 -7.02
N THR A 61 0.59 -8.60 -7.73
CA THR A 61 1.75 -8.86 -8.59
C THR A 61 1.38 -8.72 -10.07
N SER A 62 2.37 -8.46 -10.94
CA SER A 62 2.15 -8.39 -12.39
C SER A 62 1.70 -9.71 -13.01
N LYS A 63 1.88 -10.83 -12.29
CA LYS A 63 1.42 -12.16 -12.68
C LYS A 63 -0.03 -12.46 -12.24
N GLY A 64 -0.75 -11.46 -11.73
CA GLY A 64 -2.16 -11.58 -11.33
C GLY A 64 -2.39 -12.11 -9.91
N GLY A 65 -1.34 -12.33 -9.13
CA GLY A 65 -1.49 -12.75 -7.73
C GLY A 65 -1.95 -11.58 -6.86
N GLU A 66 -3.02 -11.77 -6.08
CA GLU A 66 -3.47 -10.83 -5.04
C GLU A 66 -3.39 -11.50 -3.66
N ALA A 67 -2.79 -10.81 -2.70
CA ALA A 67 -2.76 -11.22 -1.31
C ALA A 67 -3.20 -10.06 -0.42
N ARG A 68 -4.16 -10.30 0.46
CA ARG A 68 -4.57 -9.32 1.48
C ARG A 68 -3.99 -9.73 2.81
N THR A 69 -3.43 -8.77 3.53
CA THR A 69 -2.81 -9.00 4.83
C THR A 69 -3.25 -7.94 5.83
N LYS A 70 -3.37 -8.29 7.10
CA LYS A 70 -3.63 -7.38 8.21
C LYS A 70 -2.89 -7.87 9.44
N ASN A 71 -2.13 -6.99 10.09
CA ASN A 71 -1.36 -7.31 11.31
C ASN A 71 -0.46 -8.56 11.16
N GLY A 72 0.22 -8.71 10.02
CA GLY A 72 1.08 -9.86 9.74
C GLY A 72 0.35 -11.17 9.40
N LYS A 73 -0.97 -11.16 9.30
CA LYS A 73 -1.80 -12.33 8.94
C LYS A 73 -2.34 -12.16 7.53
N GLY A 74 -2.38 -13.22 6.74
CA GLY A 74 -3.18 -13.24 5.51
C GLY A 74 -4.66 -13.17 5.87
N VAL A 75 -5.44 -12.33 5.20
CA VAL A 75 -6.88 -12.16 5.46
C VAL A 75 -7.67 -12.30 4.18
N TYR A 76 -8.83 -12.93 4.24
CA TYR A 76 -9.75 -13.02 3.10
C TYR A 76 -11.20 -13.05 3.57
N LYS A 77 -12.12 -12.77 2.65
CA LYS A 77 -13.56 -12.92 2.89
C LYS A 77 -14.00 -14.28 2.37
N SER A 78 -14.60 -15.09 3.23
CA SER A 78 -15.19 -16.37 2.83
C SER A 78 -16.43 -16.14 1.96
N PRO A 79 -16.90 -17.15 1.23
CA PRO A 79 -18.20 -17.10 0.55
C PRO A 79 -19.37 -16.81 1.50
N SER A 80 -19.26 -17.19 2.77
CA SER A 80 -20.24 -16.88 3.83
C SER A 80 -20.16 -15.44 4.37
N GLY A 81 -19.22 -14.61 3.89
CA GLY A 81 -19.04 -13.21 4.32
C GLY A 81 -18.15 -13.02 5.55
N GLN A 82 -17.76 -14.10 6.22
CA GLN A 82 -16.86 -14.08 7.38
C GLN A 82 -15.46 -13.61 6.98
N THR A 83 -14.77 -12.92 7.90
CA THR A 83 -13.36 -12.58 7.71
C THR A 83 -12.52 -13.72 8.25
N CYS A 84 -11.89 -14.44 7.33
CA CYS A 84 -10.96 -15.49 7.65
C CYS A 84 -9.52 -14.96 7.64
N TYR A 85 -8.67 -15.57 8.46
CA TYR A 85 -7.25 -15.29 8.51
C TYR A 85 -6.42 -16.57 8.43
N ARG A 86 -5.22 -16.44 7.89
CA ARG A 86 -4.20 -17.49 7.84
C ARG A 86 -2.85 -16.93 8.29
N THR A 87 -2.19 -17.68 9.15
CA THR A 87 -0.84 -17.41 9.64
C THR A 87 0.04 -18.64 9.42
N ALA A 88 1.33 -18.55 9.73
CA ALA A 88 2.23 -19.70 9.69
C ALA A 88 1.78 -20.82 10.65
N ASN A 89 1.19 -20.46 11.79
CA ASN A 89 0.92 -21.39 12.89
C ASN A 89 -0.57 -21.73 13.06
N GLY A 90 -1.43 -21.31 12.12
CA GLY A 90 -2.88 -21.55 12.26
C GLY A 90 -3.75 -20.73 11.31
N HIS A 91 -5.04 -21.03 11.36
CA HIS A 91 -6.09 -20.41 10.56
C HIS A 91 -7.38 -20.28 11.39
N GLY A 92 -8.28 -19.38 10.99
CA GLY A 92 -9.57 -19.21 11.64
C GLY A 92 -10.45 -18.18 10.94
N CYS A 93 -11.73 -18.13 11.28
CA CYS A 93 -12.70 -17.18 10.74
C CYS A 93 -13.47 -16.51 11.86
N ASN A 94 -13.78 -15.22 11.67
CA ASN A 94 -14.66 -14.42 12.53
C ASN A 94 -15.80 -13.85 11.68
#